data_AF-A0A839PFG6-F1
#
_entry.id   AF-A0A839PFG6-F1
#
_cell.length_a   1.000
_cell.length_b   1.000
_cell.length_c   1.000
_cell.angle_alpha   90.00
_cell.angle_beta   90.00
_cell.angle_gamma   90.00
#
_symmetry.space_group_name_H-M   'P 1'
#
loop_
_entity.id
_entity.type
_entity.pdbx_description
1 polymer ?
#
loop_
_entity_poly.entity_id
_entity_poly.type
_entity_poly.pdbx_seq_one_letter_code
_entity_poly.pdbx_strand_id
1 'polypeptide(L)'
;MPDGLLALVPSENEQITERGDVGPNVVSLQARLKELGYYEGAIDGLFGGGTEIAVMDFQRDAGIGIDGRFGPETKAKLSRWPNGNANDNRVRGRADVVYKNQYAIRNRPCTSYLEVTLASAVFDVFGAGFQAQIYSGGQPRKGMPGKRVGSIRHDDYGEGGRALDAWIVGRDGNRLSGRELGKLGQYWLARKYGGCGLEMAVGGIHLDEWKRPPRGGGMYWTYPYLEAQSWGRAVKEMLEAGHAGREP
;
A
#
# COMPACT_ATOMS: atom_id res chain seq x y z
N MET A 1 0.70 15.82 -61.78
CA MET A 1 1.59 16.43 -60.77
C MET A 1 1.04 17.80 -60.42
N PRO A 2 1.04 18.20 -59.14
CA PRO A 2 0.99 17.39 -57.92
C PRO A 2 -0.48 17.50 -57.38
N ASP A 3 -0.87 17.62 -56.11
CA ASP A 3 -0.21 17.50 -54.79
C ASP A 3 -1.24 17.16 -53.69
N GLY A 4 -0.75 16.72 -52.52
CA GLY A 4 -1.43 16.81 -51.23
C GLY A 4 -2.58 15.81 -50.92
N LEU A 5 -2.75 15.36 -49.66
CA LEU A 5 -1.81 15.40 -48.52
C LEU A 5 -2.21 14.34 -47.48
N LEU A 6 -1.20 13.60 -46.99
CA LEU A 6 -1.20 12.70 -45.81
C LEU A 6 -2.27 11.58 -45.73
N ALA A 7 -1.78 10.37 -45.44
CA ALA A 7 -2.63 9.23 -45.15
C ALA A 7 -3.30 9.34 -43.77
N LEU A 8 -4.48 8.73 -43.63
CA LEU A 8 -5.00 8.32 -42.32
C LEU A 8 -4.10 7.19 -41.79
N VAL A 9 -3.02 7.58 -41.09
CA VAL A 9 -2.23 6.64 -40.28
C VAL A 9 -3.15 6.12 -39.18
N PRO A 10 -3.42 4.81 -39.08
CA PRO A 10 -4.15 4.27 -37.94
C PRO A 10 -3.37 4.61 -36.67
N SER A 11 -4.02 5.20 -35.68
CA SER A 11 -3.39 5.50 -34.39
C SER A 11 -2.80 4.22 -33.81
N GLU A 12 -1.51 4.22 -33.48
CA GLU A 12 -0.91 3.07 -32.81
C GLU A 12 -1.71 2.72 -31.56
N ASN A 13 -1.95 1.42 -31.38
CA ASN A 13 -2.88 0.91 -30.38
C ASN A 13 -2.36 1.27 -28.99
N GLU A 14 -2.96 2.27 -28.31
CA GLU A 14 -2.57 2.76 -26.98
C GLU A 14 -2.90 1.75 -25.89
N GLN A 15 -2.26 0.58 -25.95
CA GLN A 15 -2.44 -0.53 -25.04
C GLN A 15 -1.89 -0.14 -23.66
N ILE A 16 -2.74 0.46 -22.83
CA ILE A 16 -2.53 0.58 -21.38
C ILE A 16 -2.17 -0.82 -20.85
N THR A 17 -1.22 -0.87 -19.93
CA THR A 17 -0.92 -2.11 -19.19
C THR A 17 -1.22 -1.87 -17.72
N GLU A 18 -2.08 -2.69 -17.12
CA GLU A 18 -2.65 -2.49 -15.79
C GLU A 18 -2.87 -3.80 -15.02
N ARG A 19 -3.42 -3.69 -13.80
CA ARG A 19 -3.48 -4.80 -12.83
C ARG A 19 -4.28 -6.00 -13.36
N GLY A 20 -3.59 -7.12 -13.52
CA GLY A 20 -4.13 -8.37 -14.07
C GLY A 20 -3.52 -8.76 -15.43
N ASP A 21 -2.87 -7.83 -16.14
CA ASP A 21 -2.19 -8.13 -17.40
C ASP A 21 -1.02 -9.09 -17.22
N VAL A 22 -0.71 -9.83 -18.29
CA VAL A 22 0.44 -10.72 -18.40
C VAL A 22 1.19 -10.54 -19.72
N GLY A 23 2.51 -10.67 -19.71
CA GLY A 23 3.32 -10.81 -20.93
C GLY A 23 4.53 -9.87 -21.04
N PRO A 24 5.15 -9.74 -22.24
CA PRO A 24 6.45 -9.11 -22.41
C PRO A 24 6.46 -7.60 -22.08
N ASN A 25 5.34 -6.89 -22.28
CA ASN A 25 5.21 -5.48 -21.87
C ASN A 25 5.38 -5.33 -20.34
N VAL A 26 4.84 -6.27 -19.57
CA VAL A 26 4.97 -6.31 -18.11
C VAL A 26 6.40 -6.68 -17.70
N VAL A 27 7.03 -7.65 -18.36
CA VAL A 27 8.44 -8.01 -18.16
C VAL A 27 9.35 -6.79 -18.32
N SER A 28 9.19 -6.05 -19.43
CA SER A 28 9.97 -4.82 -19.70
C SER A 28 9.71 -3.72 -18.67
N LEU A 29 8.46 -3.55 -18.24
CA LEU A 29 8.06 -2.60 -17.20
C LEU A 29 8.69 -2.94 -15.85
N GLN A 30 8.56 -4.18 -15.39
CA GLN A 30 9.15 -4.69 -14.15
C GLN A 30 10.67 -4.54 -14.15
N ALA A 31 11.33 -4.89 -15.26
CA ALA A 31 12.76 -4.72 -15.43
C ALA A 31 13.18 -3.25 -15.28
N ARG A 32 12.50 -2.32 -15.97
CA ARG A 32 12.81 -0.89 -15.92
C ARG A 32 12.53 -0.27 -14.55
N LEU A 33 11.42 -0.63 -13.90
CA LEU A 33 11.11 -0.17 -12.54
C LEU A 33 12.08 -0.75 -11.50
N LYS A 34 12.63 -1.94 -11.73
CA LYS A 34 13.64 -2.57 -10.86
C LYS A 34 15.01 -1.92 -11.00
N GLU A 35 15.43 -1.63 -12.23
CA GLU A 35 16.62 -0.84 -12.54
C GLU A 35 16.60 0.55 -11.87
N LEU A 36 15.42 1.19 -11.83
CA LEU A 36 15.22 2.50 -11.21
C LEU A 36 14.92 2.46 -9.70
N GLY A 37 14.89 1.27 -9.08
CA GLY A 37 14.69 1.10 -7.62
C GLY A 37 13.24 1.13 -7.12
N TYR A 38 12.24 1.26 -7.99
CA TYR A 38 10.82 1.26 -7.60
C TYR A 38 10.25 -0.15 -7.36
N TYR A 39 10.73 -1.16 -8.10
CA TYR A 39 10.21 -2.54 -8.08
C TYR A 39 11.24 -3.57 -7.57
N GLU A 40 10.94 -4.25 -6.47
CA GLU A 40 11.85 -5.25 -5.87
C GLU A 40 11.47 -6.71 -6.19
N GLY A 41 10.27 -6.95 -6.74
CA GLY A 41 9.71 -8.27 -7.01
C GLY A 41 10.40 -9.06 -8.12
N ALA A 42 9.88 -10.26 -8.41
CA ALA A 42 10.35 -11.08 -9.53
C ALA A 42 9.94 -10.45 -10.87
N ILE A 43 10.81 -10.52 -11.88
CA ILE A 43 10.44 -10.16 -13.25
C ILE A 43 9.73 -11.37 -13.84
N ASP A 44 8.47 -11.55 -13.47
CA ASP A 44 7.61 -12.70 -13.79
C ASP A 44 6.65 -12.44 -14.95
N GLY A 45 6.54 -11.19 -15.39
CA GLY A 45 5.63 -10.79 -16.45
C GLY A 45 4.16 -10.70 -16.01
N LEU A 46 3.86 -10.71 -14.70
CA LEU A 46 2.51 -10.56 -14.15
C LEU A 46 2.34 -9.15 -13.54
N PHE A 47 1.31 -8.42 -14.00
CA PHE A 47 0.98 -7.10 -13.45
C PHE A 47 0.17 -7.27 -12.16
N GLY A 48 0.83 -7.84 -11.15
CA GLY A 48 0.32 -7.90 -9.79
C GLY A 48 0.46 -6.55 -9.07
N GLY A 49 -0.06 -6.47 -7.84
CA GLY A 49 -0.04 -5.23 -7.05
C GLY A 49 1.36 -4.65 -6.80
N GLY A 50 2.41 -5.48 -6.75
CA GLY A 50 3.78 -4.98 -6.65
C GLY A 50 4.21 -4.16 -7.88
N THR A 51 3.76 -4.55 -9.08
CA THR A 51 4.03 -3.83 -10.33
C THR A 51 3.21 -2.52 -10.37
N GLU A 52 1.93 -2.59 -9.98
CA GLU A 52 1.01 -1.45 -9.84
C GLU A 52 1.57 -0.34 -8.92
N ILE A 53 2.08 -0.69 -7.74
CA ILE A 53 2.66 0.31 -6.83
C ILE A 53 3.99 0.84 -7.34
N ALA A 54 4.84 0.01 -7.93
CA ALA A 54 6.08 0.51 -8.53
C ALA A 54 5.80 1.49 -9.67
N VAL A 55 4.67 1.34 -10.40
CA VAL A 55 4.14 2.37 -11.29
C VAL A 55 3.64 3.60 -10.52
N MET A 56 2.82 3.45 -9.47
CA MET A 56 2.30 4.59 -8.68
C MET A 56 3.42 5.44 -8.05
N ASP A 57 4.44 4.81 -7.49
CA ASP A 57 5.56 5.52 -6.86
C ASP A 57 6.45 6.19 -7.91
N PHE A 58 6.67 5.55 -9.08
CA PHE A 58 7.27 6.22 -10.23
C PHE A 58 6.42 7.41 -10.72
N GLN A 59 5.09 7.30 -10.75
CA GLN A 59 4.19 8.39 -11.14
C GLN A 59 4.28 9.57 -10.15
N ARG A 60 4.37 9.29 -8.83
CA ARG A 60 4.59 10.31 -7.79
C ARG A 60 5.89 11.07 -8.04
N ASP A 61 7.02 10.35 -8.17
CA ASP A 61 8.34 10.97 -8.35
C ASP A 61 8.48 11.65 -9.73
N ALA A 62 7.80 11.16 -10.76
CA ALA A 62 7.76 11.76 -12.09
C ALA A 62 6.84 13.00 -12.18
N GLY A 63 6.04 13.28 -11.14
CA GLY A 63 5.11 14.42 -11.07
C GLY A 63 3.95 14.31 -12.07
N ILE A 64 3.39 13.11 -12.25
CA ILE A 64 2.30 12.82 -13.20
C ILE A 64 1.11 12.17 -12.48
N GLY A 65 0.04 11.84 -13.22
CA GLY A 65 -1.15 11.21 -12.66
C GLY A 65 -0.84 9.87 -11.98
N ILE A 66 -1.13 9.75 -10.67
CA ILE A 66 -0.91 8.53 -9.89
C ILE A 66 -2.14 7.63 -10.00
N ASP A 67 -2.16 6.79 -11.03
CA ASP A 67 -3.26 5.85 -11.30
C ASP A 67 -2.83 4.36 -11.31
N GLY A 68 -1.53 4.08 -11.20
CA GLY A 68 -0.96 2.73 -11.18
C GLY A 68 -0.87 2.05 -12.55
N ARG A 69 -1.21 2.74 -13.64
CA ARG A 69 -1.30 2.19 -14.98
C ARG A 69 -0.13 2.61 -15.86
N PHE A 70 0.38 1.67 -16.65
CA PHE A 70 1.40 1.94 -17.66
C PHE A 70 0.76 2.48 -18.94
N GLY A 71 0.07 3.62 -18.82
CA GLY A 71 -0.52 4.37 -19.92
C GLY A 71 0.51 5.21 -20.70
N PRO A 72 0.08 5.97 -21.72
CA PRO A 72 0.96 6.74 -22.60
C PRO A 72 1.87 7.73 -21.87
N GLU A 73 1.34 8.47 -20.88
CA GLU A 73 2.13 9.42 -20.09
C GLU A 73 3.21 8.71 -19.27
N THR A 74 2.84 7.64 -18.55
CA THR A 74 3.76 6.79 -17.78
C THR A 74 4.86 6.21 -18.67
N LYS A 75 4.51 5.72 -19.87
CA LYS A 75 5.47 5.22 -20.89
C LYS A 75 6.44 6.30 -21.36
N ALA A 76 5.92 7.49 -21.70
CA ALA A 76 6.72 8.61 -22.20
C ALA A 76 7.67 9.18 -21.14
N LYS A 77 7.29 9.15 -19.86
CA LYS A 77 8.15 9.51 -18.73
C LYS A 77 9.18 8.42 -18.40
N LEU A 78 8.77 7.15 -18.27
CA LEU A 78 9.63 6.05 -17.80
C LEU A 78 10.77 5.73 -18.79
N SER A 79 10.49 5.83 -20.09
CA SER A 79 11.48 5.66 -21.17
C SER A 79 12.52 6.77 -21.23
N ARG A 80 12.24 7.95 -20.66
CA ARG A 80 13.13 9.12 -20.62
C ARG A 80 13.72 9.39 -19.24
N TRP A 81 13.32 8.62 -18.23
CA TRP A 81 13.80 8.79 -16.86
C TRP A 81 15.28 8.40 -16.77
N PRO A 82 16.17 9.23 -16.17
CA PRO A 82 17.59 8.90 -16.07
C PRO A 82 17.84 7.75 -15.10
N ASN A 83 18.92 7.00 -15.34
CA ASN A 83 19.39 5.96 -14.42
C ASN A 83 20.04 6.61 -13.19
N GLY A 84 19.22 6.95 -12.19
CA GLY A 84 19.67 7.40 -10.88
C GLY A 84 20.19 6.25 -10.01
N ASN A 85 20.85 6.58 -8.90
CA ASN A 85 21.19 5.61 -7.87
C ASN A 85 19.90 5.13 -7.19
N ALA A 86 19.59 3.82 -7.23
CA ALA A 86 18.35 3.26 -6.69
C ALA A 86 18.12 3.56 -5.19
N ASN A 87 19.19 3.81 -4.43
CA ASN A 87 19.08 4.22 -3.02
C ASN A 87 18.59 5.67 -2.84
N ASP A 88 18.74 6.54 -3.84
CA ASP A 88 18.30 7.94 -3.77
C ASP A 88 16.79 8.09 -4.04
N ASN A 89 16.21 7.17 -4.83
CA ASN A 89 14.77 7.07 -5.05
C ASN A 89 14.05 6.39 -3.88
N ARG A 90 14.63 5.33 -3.28
CA ARG A 90 14.07 4.66 -2.07
C ARG A 90 13.82 5.61 -0.89
N VAL A 91 14.54 6.72 -0.82
CA VAL A 91 14.45 7.75 0.24
C VAL A 91 13.37 8.81 -0.05
N ARG A 92 12.81 8.84 -1.27
CA ARG A 92 11.76 9.76 -1.68
C ARG A 92 10.40 9.06 -1.56
N GLY A 93 9.44 9.72 -0.90
CA GLY A 93 8.04 9.29 -0.92
C GLY A 93 7.65 8.09 -0.03
N ARG A 94 8.55 7.52 0.78
CA ARG A 94 8.24 6.34 1.63
C ARG A 94 8.77 6.46 3.07
N ALA A 95 8.10 5.79 4.00
CA ALA A 95 8.51 5.59 5.38
C ALA A 95 9.37 4.32 5.55
N ASP A 96 10.22 4.28 6.57
CA ASP A 96 11.01 3.07 6.88
C ASP A 96 10.09 1.91 7.27
N VAL A 97 10.28 0.72 6.70
CA VAL A 97 9.59 -0.49 7.14
C VAL A 97 10.50 -1.33 8.03
N VAL A 98 10.00 -1.74 9.20
CA VAL A 98 10.72 -2.64 10.10
C VAL A 98 9.81 -3.79 10.54
N TYR A 99 10.14 -5.00 10.11
CA TYR A 99 9.48 -6.22 10.57
C TYR A 99 9.81 -6.53 12.03
N LYS A 100 8.77 -6.67 12.86
CA LYS A 100 8.86 -7.00 14.30
C LYS A 100 8.23 -8.37 14.63
N ASN A 101 7.90 -9.15 13.60
CA ASN A 101 7.26 -10.47 13.67
C ASN A 101 8.26 -11.66 13.82
N GLN A 102 9.50 -11.41 14.23
CA GLN A 102 10.60 -12.39 14.25
C GLN A 102 10.41 -13.64 15.14
N TYR A 103 9.28 -13.74 15.86
CA TYR A 103 8.89 -14.88 16.70
C TYR A 103 7.53 -15.51 16.30
N ALA A 104 6.98 -15.16 15.13
CA ALA A 104 5.66 -15.61 14.68
C ALA A 104 5.67 -17.06 14.16
N ILE A 105 5.03 -17.98 14.89
CA ILE A 105 4.99 -19.43 14.55
C ILE A 105 3.96 -19.76 13.45
N ARG A 106 3.05 -18.83 13.13
CA ARG A 106 2.11 -18.92 12.00
C ARG A 106 2.19 -17.66 11.13
N ASN A 107 3.38 -17.40 10.60
CA ASN A 107 3.64 -16.23 9.76
C ASN A 107 3.23 -16.51 8.30
N ARG A 108 2.15 -15.88 7.81
CA ARG A 108 2.04 -15.57 6.38
C ARG A 108 2.58 -14.15 6.21
N PRO A 109 3.65 -13.93 5.42
CA PRO A 109 4.20 -12.59 5.29
C PRO A 109 3.18 -11.63 4.67
N CYS A 110 3.38 -10.34 4.96
CA CYS A 110 2.76 -9.24 4.23
C CYS A 110 2.94 -9.44 2.72
N THR A 111 2.04 -8.91 1.89
CA THR A 111 2.37 -8.75 0.46
C THR A 111 3.32 -7.57 0.31
N SER A 112 4.19 -7.59 -0.69
CA SER A 112 4.91 -6.39 -1.11
C SER A 112 3.95 -5.26 -1.54
N TYR A 113 2.70 -5.59 -1.88
CA TYR A 113 1.64 -4.60 -2.12
C TYR A 113 1.30 -3.84 -0.83
N LEU A 114 0.89 -4.56 0.21
CA LEU A 114 0.58 -3.98 1.52
C LEU A 114 1.78 -3.25 2.13
N GLU A 115 2.98 -3.84 2.08
CA GLU A 115 4.19 -3.27 2.66
C GLU A 115 4.52 -1.90 2.07
N VAL A 116 4.55 -1.79 0.73
CA VAL A 116 4.90 -0.53 0.07
C VAL A 116 3.72 0.45 0.12
N THR A 117 2.47 0.00 0.03
CA THR A 117 1.30 0.88 0.19
C THR A 117 1.28 1.51 1.59
N LEU A 118 1.63 0.75 2.63
CA LEU A 118 1.80 1.26 3.99
C LEU A 118 2.95 2.27 4.07
N ALA A 119 4.11 1.95 3.52
CA ALA A 119 5.28 2.82 3.53
C ALA A 119 5.00 4.17 2.85
N SER A 120 4.37 4.15 1.67
CA SER A 120 3.97 5.35 0.93
C SER A 120 2.86 6.12 1.65
N ALA A 121 1.80 5.46 2.15
CA ALA A 121 0.70 6.12 2.86
C ALA A 121 1.16 6.78 4.18
N VAL A 122 2.12 6.20 4.90
CA VAL A 122 2.70 6.82 6.11
C VAL A 122 3.50 8.07 5.73
N PHE A 123 4.26 8.04 4.63
CA PHE A 123 4.95 9.24 4.14
C PHE A 123 3.95 10.31 3.66
N ASP A 124 2.94 9.94 2.88
CA ASP A 124 1.99 10.91 2.31
C ASP A 124 1.13 11.58 3.41
N VAL A 125 0.90 10.93 4.56
CA VAL A 125 0.10 11.47 5.69
C VAL A 125 0.94 12.18 6.76
N PHE A 126 2.20 11.77 7.00
CA PHE A 126 3.03 12.29 8.10
C PHE A 126 4.40 12.85 7.66
N GLY A 127 4.82 12.62 6.42
CA GLY A 127 6.11 13.03 5.87
C GLY A 127 7.28 12.10 6.21
N ALA A 128 8.49 12.56 5.88
CA ALA A 128 9.72 11.80 6.06
C ALA A 128 10.08 11.54 7.55
N GLY A 129 10.76 10.43 7.81
CA GLY A 129 11.29 10.10 9.15
C GLY A 129 10.25 9.46 10.10
N PHE A 130 9.13 9.00 9.57
CA PHE A 130 8.26 8.04 10.25
C PHE A 130 8.65 6.61 9.86
N GLN A 131 8.35 5.65 10.74
CA GLN A 131 8.66 4.23 10.56
C GLN A 131 7.40 3.37 10.77
N ALA A 132 7.10 2.51 9.81
CA ALA A 132 6.09 1.47 9.89
C ALA A 132 6.69 0.18 10.50
N GLN A 133 6.37 -0.09 11.76
CA GLN A 133 6.76 -1.32 12.44
C GLN A 133 5.67 -2.39 12.24
N ILE A 134 5.91 -3.35 11.35
CA ILE A 134 4.93 -4.39 10.98
C ILE A 134 4.97 -5.56 11.97
N TYR A 135 3.78 -5.89 12.49
CA TYR A 135 3.49 -7.06 13.33
C TYR A 135 2.57 -8.01 12.55
N SER A 136 2.85 -9.32 12.62
CA SER A 136 2.22 -10.32 11.76
C SER A 136 2.28 -11.70 12.43
N GLY A 137 1.21 -12.49 12.33
CA GLY A 137 1.18 -13.93 12.66
C GLY A 137 1.50 -14.37 14.10
N GLY A 138 1.51 -13.47 15.08
CA GLY A 138 2.05 -13.71 16.44
C GLY A 138 1.14 -14.45 17.43
N GLN A 139 0.73 -15.68 17.10
CA GLN A 139 0.30 -16.67 18.11
C GLN A 139 1.36 -17.76 18.33
N PRO A 140 1.67 -18.10 19.59
CA PRO A 140 2.19 -19.43 19.93
C PRO A 140 1.22 -20.52 19.47
N ARG A 141 1.71 -21.73 19.15
CA ARG A 141 0.81 -22.90 19.00
C ARG A 141 0.03 -23.11 20.31
N LYS A 142 -1.23 -23.54 20.24
CA LYS A 142 -2.04 -23.87 21.42
C LYS A 142 -1.28 -24.88 22.30
N GLY A 143 -0.91 -24.47 23.52
CA GLY A 143 -0.10 -25.27 24.45
C GLY A 143 1.41 -24.94 24.50
N MET A 144 1.92 -24.06 23.62
CA MET A 144 3.31 -23.56 23.69
C MET A 144 3.42 -22.27 24.53
N PRO A 145 4.52 -22.07 25.27
CA PRO A 145 4.79 -20.81 25.94
C PRO A 145 5.10 -19.68 24.94
N GLY A 146 4.67 -18.46 25.27
CA GLY A 146 4.95 -17.25 24.50
C GLY A 146 3.89 -16.17 24.73
N LYS A 147 4.21 -14.91 24.36
CA LYS A 147 3.26 -13.79 24.38
C LYS A 147 2.67 -13.57 22.98
N ARG A 148 1.41 -13.11 22.92
CA ARG A 148 0.79 -12.60 21.68
C ARG A 148 1.53 -11.35 21.21
N VAL A 149 1.75 -11.25 19.89
CA VAL A 149 2.15 -10.01 19.22
C VAL A 149 1.32 -9.83 17.94
N GLY A 150 0.81 -8.63 17.68
CA GLY A 150 -0.20 -8.38 16.65
C GLY A 150 -1.61 -8.88 17.03
N SER A 151 -2.53 -8.70 16.09
CA SER A 151 -3.90 -9.20 16.10
C SER A 151 -3.93 -10.73 16.03
N ILE A 152 -5.13 -11.30 16.10
CA ILE A 152 -5.32 -12.73 16.35
C ILE A 152 -5.11 -13.58 15.07
N ARG A 153 -5.18 -12.95 13.88
CA ARG A 153 -5.36 -13.62 12.59
C ARG A 153 -4.81 -12.77 11.43
N HIS A 154 -4.35 -13.45 10.37
CA HIS A 154 -4.49 -12.94 9.00
C HIS A 154 -5.65 -13.75 8.43
N ASP A 155 -6.87 -13.18 8.42
CA ASP A 155 -8.07 -13.94 8.05
C ASP A 155 -8.12 -14.23 6.55
N ASP A 156 -7.92 -15.50 6.17
CA ASP A 156 -8.46 -16.02 4.91
C ASP A 156 -9.99 -16.10 5.00
N TYR A 157 -10.67 -14.97 4.80
CA TYR A 157 -12.10 -14.96 4.48
C TYR A 157 -12.34 -15.35 3.00
N GLY A 158 -11.68 -16.41 2.54
CA GLY A 158 -11.72 -16.90 1.16
C GLY A 158 -10.95 -16.02 0.17
N GLU A 159 -11.48 -15.89 -1.04
CA GLU A 159 -10.92 -15.09 -2.14
C GLU A 159 -11.09 -13.58 -1.84
N GLY A 160 -10.05 -12.92 -1.32
CA GLY A 160 -10.15 -11.50 -0.95
C GLY A 160 -8.82 -10.75 -0.92
N GLY A 161 -7.96 -11.04 0.05
CA GLY A 161 -6.73 -10.28 0.26
C GLY A 161 -6.05 -10.58 1.60
N ARG A 162 -4.77 -10.22 1.73
CA ARG A 162 -4.02 -10.30 2.99
C ARG A 162 -4.29 -9.08 3.88
N ALA A 163 -3.75 -9.14 5.10
CA ALA A 163 -3.74 -8.05 6.06
C ALA A 163 -2.38 -7.92 6.77
N LEU A 164 -2.21 -6.83 7.52
CA LEU A 164 -1.08 -6.54 8.42
C LEU A 164 -1.57 -5.80 9.67
N ASP A 165 -0.82 -5.90 10.77
CA ASP A 165 -0.91 -4.95 11.88
C ASP A 165 0.35 -4.06 11.90
N ALA A 166 0.22 -2.79 12.24
CA ALA A 166 1.35 -1.87 12.34
C ALA A 166 1.29 -0.94 13.56
N TRP A 167 2.48 -0.62 14.08
CA TRP A 167 2.74 0.59 14.85
C TRP A 167 3.47 1.58 13.96
N ILE A 168 2.96 2.81 13.88
CA ILE A 168 3.67 3.91 13.23
C ILE A 168 4.46 4.65 14.29
N VAL A 169 5.74 4.90 14.05
CA VAL A 169 6.68 5.47 15.00
C VAL A 169 7.26 6.77 14.44
N GLY A 170 7.27 7.83 15.24
CA GLY A 170 7.82 9.13 14.88
C GLY A 170 9.34 9.23 15.04
N ARG A 171 9.90 10.36 14.61
CA ARG A 171 11.34 10.69 14.72
C ARG A 171 11.86 10.72 16.17
N ASP A 172 10.95 10.89 17.13
CA ASP A 172 11.19 10.87 18.57
C ASP A 172 11.15 9.46 19.19
N GLY A 173 10.84 8.43 18.40
CA GLY A 173 10.67 7.05 18.86
C GLY A 173 9.30 6.75 19.49
N ASN A 174 8.40 7.73 19.57
CA ASN A 174 7.06 7.53 20.10
C ASN A 174 6.13 6.92 19.06
N ARG A 175 5.12 6.16 19.51
CA ARG A 175 4.10 5.58 18.62
C ARG A 175 2.97 6.57 18.41
N LEU A 176 2.54 6.72 17.17
CA LEU A 176 1.29 7.40 16.85
C LEU A 176 0.13 6.67 17.54
N SER A 177 -0.85 7.45 18.00
CA SER A 177 -1.98 6.90 18.76
C SER A 177 -3.31 7.52 18.36
N GLY A 178 -4.41 6.78 18.61
CA GLY A 178 -5.78 7.25 18.45
C GLY A 178 -6.03 8.06 17.16
N ARG A 179 -6.22 9.37 17.31
CA ARG A 179 -6.55 10.29 16.21
C ARG A 179 -5.49 10.36 15.11
N GLU A 180 -4.22 10.13 15.42
CA GLU A 180 -3.15 10.17 14.43
C GLU A 180 -3.20 8.94 13.52
N LEU A 181 -3.34 7.74 14.09
CA LEU A 181 -3.63 6.53 13.32
C LEU A 181 -4.97 6.63 12.58
N GLY A 182 -5.94 7.36 13.14
CA GLY A 182 -7.18 7.73 12.47
C GLY A 182 -6.97 8.48 11.16
N LYS A 183 -5.95 9.35 11.03
CA LYS A 183 -5.60 10.00 9.76
C LYS A 183 -5.14 8.99 8.72
N LEU A 184 -4.23 8.08 9.11
CA LEU A 184 -3.72 7.05 8.20
C LEU A 184 -4.84 6.13 7.72
N GLY A 185 -5.75 5.73 8.61
CA GLY A 185 -6.91 4.93 8.26
C GLY A 185 -7.89 5.66 7.33
N GLN A 186 -8.18 6.94 7.63
CA GLN A 186 -8.98 7.80 6.77
C GLN A 186 -8.41 7.88 5.35
N TYR A 187 -7.09 8.12 5.22
CA TYR A 187 -6.38 8.16 3.95
C TYR A 187 -6.43 6.83 3.18
N TRP A 188 -6.17 5.71 3.88
CA TRP A 188 -6.20 4.36 3.31
C TRP A 188 -7.56 4.01 2.69
N LEU A 189 -8.63 4.38 3.40
CA LEU A 189 -10.02 4.18 2.96
C LEU A 189 -10.37 5.11 1.78
N ALA A 190 -9.95 6.38 1.82
CA ALA A 190 -10.19 7.33 0.73
C ALA A 190 -9.53 6.89 -0.57
N ARG A 191 -8.31 6.36 -0.47
CA ARG A 191 -7.56 5.74 -1.59
C ARG A 191 -8.04 4.34 -1.98
N LYS A 192 -8.97 3.75 -1.23
CA LYS A 192 -9.52 2.40 -1.48
C LYS A 192 -8.41 1.33 -1.52
N TYR A 193 -7.36 1.50 -0.71
CA TYR A 193 -6.26 0.53 -0.61
C TYR A 193 -6.74 -0.81 0.01
N GLY A 194 -7.74 -0.76 0.88
CA GLY A 194 -8.57 -1.88 1.29
C GLY A 194 -9.33 -1.52 2.57
N GLY A 195 -9.57 -2.48 3.44
CA GLY A 195 -10.14 -2.24 4.76
C GLY A 195 -9.13 -1.69 5.77
N CYS A 196 -9.65 -1.12 6.86
CA CYS A 196 -8.87 -0.50 7.92
C CYS A 196 -9.55 -0.59 9.31
N GLY A 197 -8.90 -1.26 10.26
CA GLY A 197 -9.33 -1.34 11.66
C GLY A 197 -8.37 -0.63 12.60
N LEU A 198 -8.87 0.13 13.59
CA LEU A 198 -8.03 0.50 14.74
C LEU A 198 -8.08 -0.64 15.76
N GLU A 199 -7.21 -1.64 15.59
CA GLU A 199 -7.37 -2.95 16.23
C GLU A 199 -6.63 -3.13 17.56
N MET A 200 -5.47 -2.52 17.72
CA MET A 200 -4.58 -2.90 18.82
C MET A 200 -4.99 -2.19 20.12
N ALA A 201 -5.37 -2.97 21.13
CA ALA A 201 -5.61 -2.53 22.51
C ALA A 201 -4.39 -1.87 23.20
N VAL A 202 -3.26 -1.78 22.49
CA VAL A 202 -1.99 -1.16 22.89
C VAL A 202 -1.54 -0.06 21.90
N GLY A 203 -2.46 0.47 21.09
CA GLY A 203 -2.26 1.56 20.13
C GLY A 203 -1.60 1.12 18.82
N GLY A 204 -2.40 0.86 17.78
CA GLY A 204 -1.92 0.36 16.48
C GLY A 204 -3.05 0.12 15.49
N ILE A 205 -2.70 0.07 14.21
CA ILE A 205 -3.63 0.00 13.07
C ILE A 205 -3.53 -1.35 12.36
N HIS A 206 -4.66 -1.84 11.84
CA HIS A 206 -4.77 -3.01 11.00
C HIS A 206 -5.20 -2.57 9.60
N LEU A 207 -4.57 -3.10 8.58
CA LEU A 207 -4.79 -2.71 7.19
C LEU A 207 -4.81 -3.95 6.30
N ASP A 208 -5.82 -4.05 5.44
CA ASP A 208 -6.02 -5.19 4.56
C ASP A 208 -6.17 -4.79 3.09
N GLU A 209 -6.15 -5.77 2.18
CA GLU A 209 -6.28 -5.58 0.73
C GLU A 209 -7.74 -5.68 0.23
N TRP A 210 -8.72 -5.88 1.11
CA TRP A 210 -10.10 -6.21 0.73
C TRP A 210 -10.78 -5.04 0.01
N LYS A 211 -11.02 -5.21 -1.30
CA LYS A 211 -11.82 -4.25 -2.10
C LYS A 211 -13.33 -4.45 -1.91
N ARG A 212 -13.73 -5.54 -1.25
CA ARG A 212 -15.10 -5.87 -0.80
C ARG A 212 -14.96 -6.63 0.52
N PRO A 213 -15.63 -6.24 1.62
CA PRO A 213 -15.46 -6.89 2.90
C PRO A 213 -16.20 -8.25 2.93
N PRO A 214 -15.76 -9.19 3.77
CA PRO A 214 -16.45 -10.48 3.93
C PRO A 214 -17.82 -10.30 4.58
N ARG A 215 -18.71 -11.30 4.43
CA ARG A 215 -20.10 -11.22 4.91
C ARG A 215 -20.16 -11.03 6.44
N GLY A 216 -20.50 -9.82 6.87
CA GLY A 216 -20.57 -9.42 8.28
C GLY A 216 -19.38 -8.56 8.76
N GLY A 217 -18.36 -8.38 7.94
CA GLY A 217 -17.31 -7.37 8.13
C GLY A 217 -17.72 -6.01 7.53
N GLY A 218 -17.17 -4.93 8.07
CA GLY A 218 -17.21 -3.60 7.45
C GLY A 218 -15.91 -3.30 6.70
N MET A 219 -15.91 -2.24 5.88
CA MET A 219 -14.66 -1.71 5.31
C MET A 219 -13.77 -1.03 6.35
N TYR A 220 -14.33 -0.62 7.49
CA TYR A 220 -13.58 -0.04 8.60
C TYR A 220 -14.22 -0.42 9.93
N TRP A 221 -13.43 -0.41 11.01
CA TRP A 221 -13.95 -0.67 12.35
C TRP A 221 -13.13 -0.02 13.47
N THR A 222 -13.82 0.29 14.56
CA THR A 222 -13.28 0.67 15.87
C THR A 222 -13.84 -0.28 16.93
N TYR A 223 -13.01 -0.71 17.87
CA TYR A 223 -13.50 -1.49 19.00
C TYR A 223 -14.25 -0.61 20.01
N PRO A 224 -15.32 -1.11 20.69
CA PRO A 224 -16.10 -0.30 21.63
C PRO A 224 -15.29 0.30 22.80
N TYR A 225 -14.23 -0.38 23.26
CA TYR A 225 -13.33 0.13 24.31
C TYR A 225 -12.42 1.27 23.83
N LEU A 226 -12.27 1.44 22.50
CA LEU A 226 -11.62 2.59 21.87
C LEU A 226 -12.63 3.73 21.69
N GLU A 227 -13.88 3.44 21.30
CA GLU A 227 -14.97 4.44 21.24
C GLU A 227 -15.29 5.06 22.60
N ALA A 228 -15.01 4.35 23.70
CA ALA A 228 -15.07 4.87 25.06
C ALA A 228 -13.93 5.84 25.45
N GLN A 229 -12.88 5.97 24.63
CA GLN A 229 -11.83 6.97 24.82
C GLN A 229 -12.30 8.34 24.33
N SER A 230 -11.77 9.42 24.91
CA SER A 230 -12.11 10.81 24.53
C SER A 230 -11.87 11.14 23.05
N TRP A 231 -10.96 10.43 22.39
CA TRP A 231 -10.65 10.55 20.96
C TRP A 231 -11.37 9.52 20.07
N GLY A 232 -12.01 8.50 20.66
CA GLY A 232 -12.50 7.30 19.96
C GLY A 232 -13.55 7.59 18.90
N ARG A 233 -14.57 8.37 19.26
CA ARG A 233 -15.63 8.80 18.34
C ARG A 233 -15.06 9.60 17.15
N ALA A 234 -14.12 10.50 17.40
CA ALA A 234 -13.48 11.30 16.35
C ALA A 234 -12.68 10.43 15.36
N VAL A 235 -12.05 9.33 15.82
CA VAL A 235 -11.43 8.35 14.91
C VAL A 235 -12.48 7.67 14.04
N LYS A 236 -13.60 7.25 14.61
CA LYS A 236 -14.68 6.59 13.87
C LYS A 236 -15.26 7.51 12.78
N GLU A 237 -15.55 8.76 13.12
CA GLU A 237 -15.97 9.81 12.17
C GLU A 237 -14.93 10.04 11.06
N MET A 238 -13.63 9.93 11.35
CA MET A 238 -12.55 10.02 10.35
C MET A 238 -12.50 8.79 9.43
N LEU A 239 -12.70 7.57 9.95
CA LEU A 239 -12.78 6.36 9.12
C LEU A 239 -14.04 6.36 8.24
N GLU A 240 -15.18 6.82 8.77
CA GLU A 240 -16.42 7.06 8.02
C GLU A 240 -16.20 8.08 6.88
N ALA A 241 -15.54 9.21 7.17
CA ALA A 241 -15.17 10.22 6.18
C ALA A 241 -14.21 9.68 5.10
N GLY A 242 -13.23 8.86 5.52
CA GLY A 242 -12.30 8.19 4.61
C GLY A 242 -13.00 7.21 3.68
N HIS A 243 -13.91 6.39 4.20
CA HIS A 243 -14.71 5.49 3.38
C HIS A 243 -15.63 6.24 2.39
N ALA A 244 -16.08 7.44 2.75
CA ALA A 244 -16.77 8.38 1.86
C ALA A 244 -15.84 9.15 0.89
N GLY A 245 -14.53 8.84 0.84
CA GLY A 245 -13.56 9.39 -0.11
C GLY A 245 -12.83 10.66 0.33
N ARG A 246 -12.85 11.03 1.62
CA ARG A 246 -12.19 12.25 2.13
C ARG A 246 -10.82 11.97 2.73
N GLU A 247 -9.78 12.60 2.21
CA GLU A 247 -8.43 12.58 2.79
C GLU A 247 -8.33 13.44 4.09
N PRO A 248 -7.28 13.27 4.93
CA PRO A 248 -7.18 13.85 6.29
C PRO A 248 -6.83 15.34 6.40
#